data_AF-A0A7V8NMU7-F1
#
_entry.id   AF-A0A7V8NMU7-F1
#
_cell.length_a   1.000
_cell.length_b   1.000
_cell.length_c   1.000
_cell.angle_alpha   90.00
_cell.angle_beta   90.00
_cell.angle_gamma   90.00
#
_symmetry.space_group_name_H-M   'P 1'
#
loop_
_entity.id
_entity.type
_entity.pdbx_description
1 polymer ?
#
loop_
_entity_poly.entity_id
_entity_poly.type
_entity_poly.pdbx_seq_one_letter_code
_entity_poly.pdbx_strand_id
1 'polypeptide(L)'
;MKSTFSIAALHKRLARHKPRLYTLLGRTPVLCQDLLAWAQWMSESADKRVVAKTEIGHAEVSTVFLGIDHRFFDSGPAVLFETLVFGGVHDGEMWRYSSWEEAESGHAAAVHHVETSAA
;
A
#
# COMPACT_ATOMS: atom_id res chain seq x y z
N MET A 1 29.61 -39.73 6.72
CA MET A 1 29.98 -38.46 6.06
C MET A 1 29.20 -37.34 6.75
N LYS A 2 29.85 -36.50 7.57
CA LYS A 2 29.15 -35.48 8.37
C LYS A 2 28.76 -34.32 7.45
N SER A 3 27.45 -34.12 7.28
CA SER A 3 26.88 -32.97 6.57
C SER A 3 27.20 -31.70 7.33
N THR A 4 28.11 -30.88 6.79
CA THR A 4 28.41 -29.55 7.31
C THR A 4 27.27 -28.60 6.91
N PHE A 5 26.25 -28.49 7.76
CA PHE A 5 25.29 -27.39 7.66
C PHE A 5 25.98 -26.10 8.13
N SER A 6 26.27 -25.20 7.19
CA SER A 6 26.84 -23.88 7.52
C SER A 6 25.77 -22.99 8.14
N ILE A 7 26.02 -22.49 9.36
CA ILE A 7 25.20 -21.45 10.01
C ILE A 7 25.06 -20.21 9.11
N ALA A 8 26.07 -19.91 8.27
CA ALA A 8 26.00 -18.80 7.32
C ALA A 8 24.95 -19.02 6.21
N ALA A 9 24.71 -20.27 5.79
CA ALA A 9 23.64 -20.59 4.84
C ALA A 9 22.26 -20.55 5.51
N LEU A 10 22.17 -20.87 6.80
CA LEU A 10 20.94 -20.75 7.58
C LEU A 10 20.55 -19.28 7.84
N HIS A 11 21.53 -18.40 8.12
CA HIS A 11 21.28 -16.95 8.25
C HIS A 11 20.83 -16.31 6.93
N LYS A 12 21.36 -16.74 5.77
CA LYS A 12 20.85 -16.29 4.47
C LYS A 12 19.42 -16.75 4.18
N ARG A 13 18.99 -17.88 4.75
CA ARG A 13 17.64 -18.43 4.59
C ARG A 13 16.61 -17.85 5.59
N LEU A 14 17.09 -17.16 6.63
CA LEU A 14 16.27 -16.51 7.67
C LEU A 14 16.29 -14.98 7.61
N ALA A 15 16.99 -14.37 6.64
CA ALA A 15 16.78 -12.99 6.26
C ALA A 15 15.41 -12.85 5.57
N ARG A 16 14.33 -13.02 6.35
CA ARG A 16 12.99 -12.59 6.00
C ARG A 16 13.14 -11.14 5.53
N HIS A 17 12.78 -10.90 4.27
CA HIS A 17 12.99 -9.62 3.62
C HIS A 17 12.47 -8.52 4.53
N LYS A 18 13.35 -7.61 4.98
CA LYS A 18 12.90 -6.43 5.72
C LYS A 18 11.87 -5.72 4.81
N PRO A 19 10.70 -5.34 5.33
CA PRO A 19 9.73 -4.61 4.53
C PRO A 19 10.37 -3.33 4.02
N ARG A 20 10.18 -3.02 2.74
CA ARG A 20 10.63 -1.73 2.17
C ARG A 20 9.65 -0.66 2.63
N LEU A 21 10.17 0.35 3.32
CA LEU A 21 9.39 1.43 3.91
C LEU A 21 9.50 2.67 3.03
N TYR A 22 8.41 3.41 2.89
CA TYR A 22 8.35 4.61 2.07
C TYR A 22 7.62 5.73 2.81
N THR A 23 8.07 6.96 2.58
CA THR A 23 7.35 8.19 2.93
C THR A 23 6.97 8.92 1.65
N LEU A 24 6.23 10.03 1.74
CA LEU A 24 5.95 10.90 0.61
C LEU A 24 6.68 12.23 0.72
N LEU A 25 7.26 12.66 -0.39
CA LEU A 25 7.64 14.03 -0.65
C LEU A 25 6.67 14.62 -1.67
N GLY A 26 5.67 15.35 -1.18
CA GLY A 26 4.50 15.73 -2.00
C GLY A 26 3.74 14.47 -2.41
N ARG A 27 3.70 14.19 -3.72
CA ARG A 27 3.04 13.00 -4.29
C ARG A 27 4.02 11.87 -4.65
N THR A 28 5.31 12.08 -4.44
CA THR A 28 6.36 11.15 -4.84
C THR A 28 6.76 10.24 -3.68
N PRO A 29 6.64 8.90 -3.81
CA PRO A 29 7.17 7.98 -2.82
C PRO A 29 8.70 8.01 -2.75
N VAL A 30 9.23 8.09 -1.54
CA VAL A 30 10.67 8.08 -1.25
C VAL A 30 10.98 6.92 -0.31
N LEU A 31 11.96 6.10 -0.68
CA LEU A 31 12.42 4.98 0.14
C LEU A 31 13.00 5.52 1.46
N CYS A 32 12.48 5.03 2.59
CA CYS A 32 12.95 5.36 3.92
C CYS A 32 13.70 4.15 4.51
N GLN A 33 14.97 4.34 4.84
CA GLN A 33 15.81 3.27 5.39
C GLN A 33 15.80 3.23 6.93
N ASP A 34 15.29 4.28 7.57
CA ASP A 34 15.21 4.41 9.02
C ASP A 34 13.78 4.12 9.51
N LEU A 35 13.63 3.07 10.31
CA LEU A 35 12.34 2.62 10.84
C LEU A 35 11.68 3.66 11.76
N LEU A 36 12.47 4.36 12.58
CA LEU A 36 11.94 5.34 13.53
C LEU A 36 11.50 6.60 12.80
N ALA A 37 12.29 7.08 11.84
CA ALA A 37 11.90 8.21 10.99
C ALA A 37 10.64 7.90 10.18
N TRP A 38 10.54 6.68 9.63
CA TRP A 38 9.33 6.23 8.95
C TRP A 38 8.11 6.19 9.90
N ALA A 39 8.25 5.61 11.09
CA ALA A 39 7.16 5.50 12.04
C ALA A 39 6.66 6.87 12.51
N GLN A 40 7.59 7.80 12.78
CA GLN A 40 7.26 9.19 13.11
C GLN A 40 6.50 9.85 11.96
N TRP A 41 7.03 9.77 10.73
CA TRP A 41 6.39 10.36 9.57
C TRP A 41 4.98 9.84 9.36
N MET A 42 4.77 8.52 9.51
CA MET A 42 3.47 7.87 9.38
C MET A 42 2.46 8.38 10.41
N SER A 43 2.89 8.60 11.64
CA SER A 43 2.06 9.14 12.71
C SER A 43 1.66 10.60 12.48
N GLU A 44 2.56 11.40 11.91
CA GLU A 44 2.37 12.85 11.71
C GLU A 44 1.72 13.20 10.37
N SER A 45 1.59 12.23 9.46
CA SER A 45 1.21 12.47 8.05
C SER A 45 -0.11 11.81 7.66
N ALA A 46 -1.01 11.57 8.62
CA ALA A 46 -2.31 10.92 8.36
C ALA A 46 -3.06 11.55 7.17
N ASP A 47 -3.19 12.89 7.16
CA ASP A 47 -3.89 13.60 6.08
C ASP A 47 -3.09 13.62 4.77
N LYS A 48 -1.76 13.70 4.85
CA LYS A 48 -0.88 13.71 3.67
C LYS A 48 -0.85 12.36 2.93
N ARG A 49 -1.31 11.30 3.58
CA ARG A 49 -1.42 9.95 3.01
C ARG A 49 -2.71 9.76 2.21
N VAL A 50 -3.71 10.62 2.38
CA VAL A 50 -4.99 10.48 1.69
C VAL A 50 -4.84 11.01 0.27
N VAL A 51 -5.08 10.14 -0.71
CA VAL A 51 -5.14 10.51 -2.13
C VAL A 51 -6.52 11.09 -2.44
N ALA A 52 -7.57 10.37 -2.07
CA ALA A 52 -8.96 10.79 -2.26
C ALA A 52 -9.92 9.99 -1.37
N LYS A 53 -11.09 10.57 -1.09
CA LYS A 53 -12.22 9.92 -0.42
C LYS A 53 -13.52 10.39 -1.08
N THR A 54 -14.43 9.46 -1.32
CA THR A 54 -15.73 9.73 -1.94
C THR A 54 -16.81 8.90 -1.24
N GLU A 55 -17.87 9.56 -0.77
CA GLU A 55 -19.05 8.90 -0.18
C GLU A 55 -20.12 8.69 -1.26
N ILE A 56 -20.69 7.49 -1.32
CA ILE A 56 -21.72 7.08 -2.29
C ILE A 56 -22.83 6.34 -1.53
N GLY A 57 -23.86 7.07 -1.11
CA GLY A 57 -24.95 6.50 -0.31
C GLY A 57 -24.46 5.93 1.02
N HIS A 58 -24.46 4.60 1.15
CA HIS A 58 -23.97 3.87 2.33
C HIS A 58 -22.54 3.33 2.18
N ALA A 59 -21.86 3.65 1.08
CA ALA A 59 -20.49 3.24 0.83
C ALA A 59 -19.50 4.42 0.88
N GLU A 60 -18.25 4.17 1.26
CA GLU A 60 -17.11 5.09 1.13
C GLU A 60 -16.04 4.42 0.26
N VAL A 61 -15.58 5.11 -0.78
CA VAL A 61 -14.37 4.74 -1.52
C VAL A 61 -13.22 5.57 -0.96
N SER A 62 -12.20 4.92 -0.42
CA SER A 62 -11.05 5.59 0.21
C SER A 62 -9.77 5.17 -0.49
N THR A 63 -8.91 6.12 -0.85
CA THR A 63 -7.62 5.83 -1.48
C THR A 63 -6.48 6.48 -0.74
N VAL A 64 -5.50 5.67 -0.34
CA VAL A 64 -4.44 6.08 0.58
C VAL A 64 -3.07 5.55 0.14
N PHE A 65 -2.03 6.25 0.57
CA PHE A 65 -0.66 5.76 0.61
C PHE A 65 -0.45 4.84 1.81
N LEU A 66 0.08 3.65 1.57
CA LEU A 66 0.29 2.60 2.58
C LEU A 66 1.56 2.83 3.41
N GLY A 67 2.61 3.38 2.80
CA GLY A 67 3.92 3.57 3.44
C GLY A 67 4.78 2.32 3.59
N ILE A 68 4.25 1.15 3.22
CA ILE A 68 4.98 -0.12 3.17
C ILE A 68 4.72 -0.75 1.81
N ASP A 69 5.76 -1.30 1.21
CA ASP A 69 5.63 -2.07 -0.03
C ASP A 69 4.85 -3.37 0.20
N HIS A 70 3.66 -3.44 -0.39
CA HIS A 70 2.77 -4.61 -0.32
C HIS A 70 3.06 -5.65 -1.41
N ARG A 71 4.16 -5.54 -2.15
CA ARG A 71 4.62 -6.58 -3.07
C ARG A 71 5.43 -7.64 -2.31
N PHE A 72 4.76 -8.72 -1.91
CA PHE A 72 5.37 -9.76 -1.06
C PHE A 72 6.19 -10.82 -1.80
N PHE A 73 5.80 -11.19 -3.03
CA PHE A 73 6.33 -12.40 -3.69
C PHE A 73 6.92 -12.19 -5.08
N ASP A 74 6.65 -11.05 -5.71
CA ASP A 74 6.99 -10.80 -7.12
C ASP A 74 8.03 -9.69 -7.29
N SER A 75 8.73 -9.72 -8.43
CA SER A 75 9.55 -8.60 -8.88
C SER A 75 8.69 -7.47 -9.46
N GLY A 76 9.13 -6.22 -9.32
CA GLY A 76 8.59 -5.06 -10.02
C GLY A 76 8.38 -3.83 -9.11
N PRO A 77 7.63 -2.81 -9.58
CA PRO A 77 7.46 -1.55 -8.85
C PRO A 77 6.85 -1.74 -7.46
N ALA A 78 7.25 -0.94 -6.47
CA ALA A 78 6.68 -1.06 -5.12
C ALA A 78 5.16 -0.80 -5.16
N VAL A 79 4.37 -1.60 -4.45
CA VAL A 79 2.92 -1.41 -4.32
C VAL A 79 2.65 -0.60 -3.06
N LEU A 80 2.30 0.67 -3.25
CA LEU A 80 2.36 1.69 -2.19
C LEU A 80 1.05 2.42 -1.97
N PHE A 81 0.06 2.21 -2.83
CA PHE A 81 -1.24 2.84 -2.73
C PHE A 81 -2.35 1.80 -2.78
N GLU A 82 -3.47 2.10 -2.14
CA GLU A 82 -4.63 1.22 -2.06
C GLU A 82 -5.91 2.04 -2.16
N THR A 83 -6.83 1.57 -3.00
CA THR A 83 -8.24 1.94 -2.93
C THR A 83 -8.99 0.81 -2.23
N LEU A 84 -9.81 1.14 -1.24
CA LEU A 84 -10.67 0.20 -0.53
C LEU A 84 -12.09 0.79 -0.45
N VAL A 85 -13.08 -0.05 -0.72
CA VAL A 85 -14.50 0.28 -0.52
C VAL A 85 -14.94 -0.20 0.84
N PHE A 86 -15.60 0.69 1.59
CA PHE A 86 -16.23 0.40 2.87
C PHE A 86 -17.75 0.51 2.73
N GLY A 87 -18.49 -0.51 3.17
CA GLY A 87 -19.95 -0.54 3.11
C GLY A 87 -20.53 -0.80 1.72
N GLY A 88 -21.86 -0.94 1.67
CA GLY A 88 -22.60 -1.24 0.44
C GLY A 88 -22.35 -2.66 -0.11
N VAL A 89 -22.67 -2.88 -1.38
CA VAL A 89 -22.58 -4.20 -2.04
C VAL A 89 -21.14 -4.57 -2.45
N HIS A 90 -20.26 -3.58 -2.52
CA HIS A 90 -18.84 -3.71 -2.89
C HIS A 90 -17.90 -3.66 -1.67
N ASP A 91 -18.42 -3.82 -0.45
CA ASP A 91 -17.61 -3.77 0.77
C ASP A 91 -16.42 -4.73 0.69
N GLY A 92 -15.23 -4.20 0.99
CA GLY A 92 -13.98 -4.96 0.96
C GLY A 92 -13.34 -5.11 -0.42
N GLU A 93 -13.97 -4.62 -1.50
CA GLU A 93 -13.31 -4.56 -2.80
C GLU A 93 -12.13 -3.60 -2.78
N MET A 94 -11.03 -4.04 -3.40
CA MET A 94 -9.72 -3.44 -3.18
C MET A 94 -8.85 -3.48 -4.44
N TRP A 95 -8.17 -2.38 -4.70
CA TRP A 95 -7.20 -2.23 -5.78
C TRP A 95 -5.93 -1.58 -5.26
N ARG A 96 -4.80 -1.88 -5.88
CA ARG A 96 -3.50 -1.36 -5.44
C ARG A 96 -2.66 -0.86 -6.61
N TYR A 97 -1.84 0.16 -6.32
CA TYR A 97 -1.10 0.91 -7.33
C TYR A 97 0.33 1.21 -6.89
N SER A 98 1.16 1.58 -7.86
CA SER A 98 2.59 1.85 -7.62
C SER A 98 2.91 3.35 -7.60
N SER A 99 2.01 4.20 -8.11
CA SER A 99 2.16 5.65 -8.16
C SER A 99 0.91 6.39 -7.69
N TRP A 100 1.08 7.67 -7.37
CA TRP A 100 -0.02 8.54 -6.96
C TRP A 100 -1.01 8.76 -8.12
N GLU A 101 -0.51 8.96 -9.35
CA GLU A 101 -1.35 9.19 -10.53
C GLU A 101 -2.21 7.97 -10.87
N GLU A 102 -1.65 6.76 -10.77
CA GLU A 102 -2.42 5.52 -10.89
C GLU A 102 -3.48 5.40 -9.80
N ALA A 103 -3.16 5.81 -8.57
CA ALA A 103 -4.10 5.77 -7.46
C ALA A 103 -5.25 6.78 -7.62
N GLU A 104 -5.00 7.99 -8.14
CA GLU A 104 -6.05 8.97 -8.48
C GLU A 104 -6.97 8.42 -9.58
N SER A 105 -6.38 7.84 -10.64
CA SER A 105 -7.15 7.26 -11.75
C SER A 105 -7.96 6.04 -11.30
N GLY A 106 -7.35 5.19 -10.48
CA GLY A 106 -7.99 4.01 -9.91
C GLY A 106 -9.09 4.34 -8.91
N HIS A 107 -8.94 5.42 -8.13
CA HIS A 107 -10.01 5.94 -7.28
C HIS A 107 -11.24 6.32 -8.10
N ALA A 108 -11.05 7.10 -9.18
CA ALA A 108 -12.16 7.49 -10.06
C ALA A 108 -12.86 6.27 -10.69
N ALA A 109 -12.09 5.25 -11.08
CA ALA A 109 -12.65 4.00 -11.60
C ALA A 109 -13.44 3.23 -10.53
N ALA A 110 -12.95 3.17 -9.28
CA ALA A 110 -13.65 2.51 -8.18
C ALA A 110 -14.94 3.25 -7.80
N VAL A 111 -14.93 4.59 -7.78
CA VAL A 111 -16.14 5.40 -7.59
C VAL A 111 -17.17 5.07 -8.67
N HIS A 112 -16.78 5.11 -9.94
CA HIS A 112 -17.68 4.78 -11.04
C HIS A 112 -18.25 3.34 -10.94
N HIS A 113 -17.42 2.39 -10.51
CA HIS A 113 -17.82 1.01 -10.28
C HIS A 113 -18.91 0.92 -9.20
N VAL A 114 -18.72 1.59 -8.07
CA VAL A 114 -19.68 1.59 -6.95
C VAL A 114 -20.96 2.33 -7.31
N GLU A 115 -20.88 3.47 -8.01
CA GLU A 115 -22.05 4.24 -8.45
C GLU A 115 -22.95 3.43 -9.40
N THR A 116 -22.35 2.71 -10.36
CA THR A 116 -23.11 2.00 -11.40
C THR A 116 -23.90 0.82 -10.84
N SER A 117 -23.47 0.24 -9.71
CA SER A 117 -24.16 -0.85 -9.04
C SER A 117 -25.14 -0.40 -7.96
N ALA A 118 -25.17 0.90 -7.64
CA ALA A 118 -26.12 1.49 -6.70
C ALA A 118 -27.42 1.99 -7.38
N ALA A 119 -27.47 1.97 -8.72
CA ALA A 119 -28.64 2.28 -9.55
C ALA A 119 -29.52 1.04 -9.77
#